data_AF-A0AA95MLY7-F1
#
_entry.id   AF-A0AA95MLY7-F1
#
_cell.length_a   1.000
_cell.length_b   1.000
_cell.length_c   1.000
_cell.angle_alpha   90.00
_cell.angle_beta   90.00
_cell.angle_gamma   90.00
#
_symmetry.space_group_name_H-M   'P 1'
#
loop_
_entity.id
_entity.type
_entity.pdbx_description
1 polymer ?
#
loop_
_entity_poly.entity_id
_entity_poly.type
_entity_poly.pdbx_seq_one_letter_code
_entity_poly.pdbx_strand_id
1 'polypeptide(L)'
;MTSIEFAFEVHGLNHIKNQLLNILKELKSETLKDNIEYATLLNYQSGEILGRRLAGKYGEIKVQEHFDLMEKDKQYVHIHTHPDSSSFSPPDIKHLLDYHQLKNVIVIGKNGDLHLMGKIGVTNFHDSSRMAALFKKQLIEEIENKELDQIIQKINPWLHKFWTMNSSSFNLKYSTLRGVI
;
A
#
# COMPACT_ATOMS: atom_id res chain seq x y z
N MET A 1 -18.56 15.61 -2.76
CA MET A 1 -17.34 14.81 -2.92
C MET A 1 -16.74 14.59 -1.53
N THR A 2 -16.69 13.36 -1.06
CA THR A 2 -16.05 13.02 0.22
C THR A 2 -14.53 12.98 0.08
N SER A 3 -13.80 12.98 1.20
CA SER A 3 -12.33 12.88 1.19
C SER A 3 -11.82 11.60 0.51
N ILE A 4 -12.57 10.50 0.64
CA ILE A 4 -12.26 9.23 -0.03
C ILE A 4 -12.53 9.27 -1.53
N GLU A 5 -13.61 9.94 -1.98
CA GLU A 5 -13.87 10.13 -3.40
C GLU A 5 -12.77 10.96 -4.07
N PHE A 6 -12.32 12.04 -3.41
CA PHE A 6 -11.22 12.84 -3.91
C PHE A 6 -9.91 12.04 -4.00
N ALA A 7 -9.58 11.24 -2.97
CA ALA A 7 -8.39 10.39 -3.02
C ALA A 7 -8.48 9.35 -4.15
N PHE A 8 -9.63 8.73 -4.36
CA PHE A 8 -9.81 7.80 -5.48
C PHE A 8 -9.69 8.51 -6.83
N GLU A 9 -10.24 9.71 -6.98
CA GLU A 9 -10.07 10.51 -8.20
C GLU A 9 -8.59 10.83 -8.47
N VAL A 10 -7.87 11.35 -7.47
CA VAL A 10 -6.43 11.62 -7.55
C VAL A 10 -5.66 10.35 -7.93
N HIS A 11 -6.11 9.17 -7.49
CA HIS A 11 -5.50 7.88 -7.80
C HIS A 11 -5.98 7.22 -9.10
N GLY A 12 -6.96 7.80 -9.79
CA GLY A 12 -7.56 7.25 -11.01
C GLY A 12 -8.48 6.05 -10.77
N LEU A 13 -9.00 5.89 -9.56
CA LEU A 13 -9.77 4.74 -9.10
C LEU A 13 -11.29 4.99 -9.03
N ASN A 14 -11.75 6.19 -9.42
CA ASN A 14 -13.14 6.60 -9.26
C ASN A 14 -14.14 5.70 -10.04
N HIS A 15 -13.72 5.12 -11.16
CA HIS A 15 -14.55 4.23 -11.98
C HIS A 15 -14.84 2.88 -11.30
N ILE A 16 -14.02 2.43 -10.35
CA ILE A 16 -14.23 1.20 -9.56
C ILE A 16 -14.55 1.49 -8.09
N LYS A 17 -14.92 2.73 -7.74
CA LYS A 17 -15.04 3.18 -6.34
C LYS A 17 -15.97 2.33 -5.47
N ASN A 18 -17.12 1.92 -5.99
CA ASN A 18 -18.10 1.15 -5.21
C ASN A 18 -17.56 -0.25 -4.88
N GLN A 19 -16.92 -0.88 -5.86
CA GLN A 19 -16.28 -2.19 -5.70
C GLN A 19 -15.12 -2.11 -4.71
N LEU A 20 -14.29 -1.07 -4.82
CA LEU A 20 -13.22 -0.79 -3.85
C LEU A 20 -13.80 -0.67 -2.44
N LEU A 21 -14.76 0.23 -2.20
CA LEU A 21 -15.32 0.45 -0.87
C LEU A 21 -15.86 -0.84 -0.23
N ASN A 22 -16.50 -1.71 -1.01
CA ASN A 22 -16.97 -3.00 -0.50
C ASN A 22 -15.80 -3.90 -0.09
N ILE A 23 -14.80 -4.04 -0.95
CA ILE A 23 -13.59 -4.83 -0.68
C ILE A 23 -12.82 -4.29 0.53
N LEU A 24 -12.66 -2.96 0.64
CA LEU A 24 -11.96 -2.33 1.76
C LEU A 24 -12.66 -2.68 3.10
N LYS A 25 -13.99 -2.62 3.13
CA LYS A 25 -14.80 -2.98 4.31
C LYS A 25 -14.70 -4.46 4.66
N GLU A 26 -14.78 -5.34 3.67
CA GLU A 26 -14.62 -6.78 3.85
C GLU A 26 -13.26 -7.13 4.44
N LEU A 27 -12.18 -6.66 3.82
CA LEU A 27 -10.82 -6.92 4.28
C LEU A 27 -10.59 -6.39 5.70
N LYS A 28 -11.07 -5.17 6.00
CA LYS A 28 -10.99 -4.61 7.36
C LYS A 28 -11.72 -5.48 8.37
N SER A 29 -12.94 -5.92 8.05
CA SER A 29 -13.74 -6.78 8.92
C SER A 29 -13.02 -8.10 9.23
N GLU A 30 -12.43 -8.74 8.22
CA GLU A 30 -11.66 -9.98 8.39
C GLU A 30 -10.39 -9.77 9.21
N THR A 31 -9.67 -8.68 8.94
CA THR A 31 -8.48 -8.29 9.71
C THR A 31 -8.82 -8.06 11.18
N LEU A 32 -9.95 -7.41 11.47
CA LEU A 32 -10.42 -7.20 12.84
C LEU A 32 -10.77 -8.51 13.54
N LYS A 33 -11.37 -9.45 12.80
CA LYS A 33 -11.78 -10.74 13.34
C LYS A 33 -10.59 -11.63 13.67
N ASP A 34 -9.65 -11.75 12.75
CA ASP A 34 -8.59 -12.76 12.82
C ASP A 34 -7.24 -12.19 13.27
N ASN A 35 -7.12 -10.86 13.33
CA ASN A 35 -5.91 -10.11 13.68
C ASN A 35 -4.69 -10.53 12.84
N ILE A 36 -4.92 -10.74 11.53
CA ILE A 36 -3.91 -11.04 10.52
C ILE A 36 -4.11 -10.14 9.30
N GLU A 37 -3.11 -10.06 8.44
CA GLU A 37 -3.17 -9.30 7.20
C GLU A 37 -3.91 -10.10 6.12
N TYR A 38 -4.70 -9.39 5.32
CA TYR A 38 -5.37 -9.92 4.15
C TYR A 38 -5.02 -9.11 2.92
N ALA A 39 -4.90 -9.76 1.76
CA ALA A 39 -4.64 -9.09 0.49
C ALA A 39 -5.59 -9.56 -0.61
N THR A 40 -5.90 -8.66 -1.54
CA THR A 40 -6.62 -8.95 -2.78
C THR A 40 -5.98 -8.22 -3.96
N LEU A 41 -6.09 -8.81 -5.15
CA LEU A 41 -5.68 -8.21 -6.41
C LEU A 41 -6.91 -7.89 -7.23
N LEU A 42 -6.97 -6.69 -7.81
CA LEU A 42 -8.06 -6.28 -8.69
C LEU A 42 -7.52 -5.89 -10.06
N ASN A 43 -8.30 -6.19 -11.09
CA ASN A 43 -8.15 -5.54 -12.39
C ASN A 43 -8.46 -4.05 -12.23
N TYR A 44 -7.52 -3.19 -12.64
CA TYR A 44 -7.67 -1.74 -12.50
C TYR A 44 -8.88 -1.21 -13.27
N GLN A 45 -9.18 -1.72 -14.45
CA GLN A 45 -10.23 -1.21 -15.33
C GLN A 45 -11.62 -1.70 -14.91
N SER A 46 -11.77 -3.00 -14.62
CA SER A 46 -13.08 -3.60 -14.33
C SER A 46 -13.42 -3.65 -12.83
N GLY A 47 -12.41 -3.56 -11.95
CA GLY A 47 -12.58 -3.78 -10.51
C GLY A 47 -12.80 -5.26 -10.15
N GLU A 48 -12.71 -6.16 -11.12
CA GLU A 48 -12.81 -7.60 -10.92
C GLU A 48 -11.70 -8.10 -9.99
N ILE A 49 -12.04 -8.95 -9.03
CA ILE A 49 -11.07 -9.61 -8.14
C ILE A 49 -10.37 -10.73 -8.91
N LEU A 50 -9.04 -10.76 -8.87
CA LEU A 50 -8.24 -11.83 -9.46
C LEU A 50 -7.74 -12.79 -8.38
N GLY A 51 -8.00 -14.07 -8.63
CA GLY A 51 -7.55 -15.14 -7.75
C GLY A 51 -8.26 -15.14 -6.40
N ARG A 52 -7.69 -15.89 -5.47
CA ARG A 52 -8.17 -15.95 -4.08
C ARG A 52 -7.63 -14.80 -3.25
N ARG A 53 -8.33 -14.46 -2.17
CA ARG A 53 -7.78 -13.62 -1.11
C ARG A 53 -6.59 -14.34 -0.46
N LEU A 54 -5.52 -13.60 -0.19
CA LEU A 54 -4.34 -14.10 0.53
C LEU A 54 -4.41 -13.64 1.98
N ALA A 55 -3.83 -14.42 2.88
CA ALA A 55 -3.73 -14.10 4.28
C ALA A 55 -2.32 -14.40 4.80
N GLY A 56 -1.83 -13.60 5.74
CA GLY A 56 -0.48 -13.72 6.30
C GLY A 56 -0.34 -12.94 7.61
N LYS A 57 0.72 -13.21 8.36
CA LYS A 57 1.04 -12.46 9.59
C LYS A 57 2.09 -11.40 9.26
N TYR A 58 1.93 -10.19 9.79
CA TYR A 58 2.98 -9.15 9.88
C TYR A 58 3.95 -9.07 8.67
N GLY A 59 3.45 -8.68 7.49
CA GLY A 59 4.25 -8.54 6.27
C GLY A 59 4.62 -9.84 5.55
N GLU A 60 4.12 -10.99 6.00
CA GLU A 60 4.40 -12.31 5.41
C GLU A 60 3.36 -12.77 4.38
N ILE A 61 2.51 -11.87 3.86
CA ILE A 61 1.63 -12.24 2.75
C ILE A 61 2.49 -12.63 1.54
N LYS A 62 2.30 -13.87 1.06
CA LYS A 62 2.95 -14.39 -0.15
C LYS A 62 2.30 -13.83 -1.42
N VAL A 63 2.48 -12.54 -1.67
CA VAL A 63 1.85 -11.80 -2.79
C VAL A 63 2.27 -12.27 -4.18
N GLN A 64 3.30 -13.12 -4.29
CA GLN A 64 3.70 -13.72 -5.57
C GLN A 64 2.54 -14.45 -6.24
N GLU A 65 1.66 -15.11 -5.47
CA GLU A 65 0.47 -15.80 -6.02
C GLU A 65 -0.46 -14.84 -6.77
N HIS A 66 -0.56 -13.58 -6.34
CA HIS A 66 -1.31 -12.56 -7.07
C HIS A 66 -0.54 -12.07 -8.28
N PHE A 67 0.76 -11.85 -8.14
CA PHE A 67 1.56 -11.31 -9.21
C PHE A 67 1.69 -12.25 -10.41
N ASP A 68 1.64 -13.55 -10.18
CA ASP A 68 1.63 -14.58 -11.24
C ASP A 68 0.33 -14.56 -12.08
N LEU A 69 -0.75 -13.94 -11.58
CA LEU A 69 -2.02 -13.76 -12.31
C LEU A 69 -2.02 -12.52 -13.21
N MET A 70 -0.98 -11.68 -13.14
CA MET A 70 -0.95 -10.44 -13.89
C MET A 70 -0.56 -10.65 -15.35
N GLU A 71 -1.40 -10.14 -16.24
CA GLU A 71 -1.14 -10.10 -17.67
C GLU A 71 -0.39 -8.81 -18.04
N LYS A 72 0.57 -8.91 -18.96
CA LYS A 72 1.47 -7.82 -19.36
C LYS A 72 0.73 -6.54 -19.81
N ASP A 73 -0.37 -6.68 -20.52
CA ASP A 73 -1.10 -5.56 -21.14
C ASP A 73 -2.26 -5.04 -20.27
N LYS A 74 -2.36 -5.53 -19.03
CA LYS A 74 -3.37 -5.11 -18.06
C LYS A 74 -2.74 -4.35 -16.91
N GLN A 75 -3.59 -3.62 -16.18
CA GLN A 75 -3.20 -2.86 -15.01
C GLN A 75 -3.95 -3.38 -13.79
N TYR A 76 -3.32 -3.28 -12.62
CA TYR A 76 -3.84 -3.86 -11.40
C TYR A 76 -3.77 -2.92 -10.21
N VAL A 77 -4.63 -3.20 -9.23
CA VAL A 77 -4.60 -2.60 -7.89
C VAL A 77 -4.40 -3.73 -6.90
N HIS A 78 -3.36 -3.63 -6.08
CA HIS A 78 -3.17 -4.52 -4.94
C HIS A 78 -3.70 -3.82 -3.69
N ILE A 79 -4.51 -4.52 -2.92
CA ILE A 79 -5.10 -4.00 -1.69
C ILE A 79 -4.74 -4.96 -0.58
N HIS A 80 -4.21 -4.44 0.52
CA HIS A 80 -4.00 -5.26 1.71
C HIS A 80 -4.27 -4.50 3.00
N THR A 81 -4.25 -5.22 4.11
CA THR A 81 -4.53 -4.67 5.44
C THR A 81 -3.33 -4.79 6.34
N HIS A 82 -3.21 -3.85 7.29
CA HIS A 82 -2.22 -3.92 8.37
C HIS A 82 -2.94 -3.91 9.73
N PRO A 83 -2.80 -4.97 10.56
CA PRO A 83 -3.47 -5.07 11.87
C PRO A 83 -2.94 -4.07 12.90
N ASP A 84 -1.80 -3.42 12.65
CA ASP A 84 -1.22 -2.37 13.48
C ASP A 84 -1.54 -0.95 12.96
N SER A 85 -2.32 -0.83 11.88
CA SER A 85 -2.62 0.42 11.18
C SER A 85 -1.37 1.18 10.69
N SER A 86 -0.28 0.46 10.41
CA SER A 86 0.90 1.04 9.76
C SER A 86 0.60 1.43 8.31
N SER A 87 1.40 2.37 7.78
CA SER A 87 1.40 2.70 6.35
C SER A 87 2.25 1.70 5.55
N PHE A 88 2.61 2.05 4.32
CA PHE A 88 3.40 1.18 3.44
C PHE A 88 4.76 0.82 4.03
N SER A 89 5.08 -0.47 3.97
CA SER A 89 6.40 -1.01 4.23
C SER A 89 7.32 -0.85 2.99
N PRO A 90 8.65 -0.96 3.14
CA PRO A 90 9.54 -0.98 1.98
C PRO A 90 9.23 -2.09 0.97
N PRO A 91 8.88 -3.33 1.38
CA PRO A 91 8.39 -4.36 0.47
C PRO A 91 7.19 -3.93 -0.38
N ASP A 92 6.19 -3.25 0.20
CA ASP A 92 5.01 -2.78 -0.55
C ASP A 92 5.39 -1.87 -1.70
N ILE A 93 6.27 -0.92 -1.41
CA ILE A 93 6.72 0.06 -2.40
C ILE A 93 7.67 -0.57 -3.40
N LYS A 94 8.50 -1.52 -2.97
CA LYS A 94 9.34 -2.31 -3.88
C LYS A 94 8.48 -3.08 -4.89
N HIS A 95 7.42 -3.76 -4.45
CA HIS A 95 6.50 -4.44 -5.36
C HIS A 95 5.82 -3.46 -6.31
N LEU A 96 5.35 -2.31 -5.81
CA LEU A 96 4.80 -1.28 -6.69
C LEU A 96 5.81 -0.86 -7.76
N LEU A 97 7.07 -0.62 -7.42
CA LEU A 97 8.09 -0.17 -8.36
C LEU A 97 8.52 -1.28 -9.35
N ASP A 98 8.67 -2.52 -8.89
CA ASP A 98 9.20 -3.62 -9.69
C ASP A 98 8.19 -4.22 -10.68
N TYR A 99 6.90 -4.21 -10.33
CA TYR A 99 5.84 -4.74 -11.21
C TYR A 99 5.17 -3.61 -12.00
N HIS A 100 5.50 -3.49 -13.28
CA HIS A 100 5.01 -2.40 -14.13
C HIS A 100 3.48 -2.37 -14.26
N GLN A 101 2.82 -3.54 -14.23
CA GLN A 101 1.37 -3.68 -14.29
C GLN A 101 0.67 -3.19 -13.01
N LEU A 102 1.37 -3.15 -11.88
CA LEU A 102 0.80 -2.67 -10.63
C LEU A 102 0.74 -1.14 -10.66
N LYS A 103 -0.48 -0.60 -10.69
CA LYS A 103 -0.73 0.85 -10.81
C LYS A 103 -0.88 1.52 -9.47
N ASN A 104 -1.56 0.85 -8.54
CA ASN A 104 -1.78 1.32 -7.17
C ASN A 104 -1.59 0.18 -6.16
N VAL A 105 -1.08 0.53 -4.98
CA VAL A 105 -1.19 -0.28 -3.76
C VAL A 105 -2.02 0.51 -2.75
N ILE A 106 -2.98 -0.16 -2.13
CA ILE A 106 -3.84 0.41 -1.08
C ILE A 106 -3.64 -0.39 0.19
N VAL A 107 -3.36 0.30 1.30
CA VAL A 107 -3.26 -0.31 2.63
C VAL A 107 -4.38 0.23 3.51
N ILE A 108 -5.07 -0.67 4.20
CA ILE A 108 -6.11 -0.31 5.18
C ILE A 108 -5.66 -0.75 6.57
N GLY A 109 -5.58 0.20 7.49
CA GLY A 109 -5.39 -0.09 8.90
C GLY A 109 -6.67 -0.58 9.57
N LYS A 110 -6.55 -1.38 10.64
CA LYS A 110 -7.71 -1.83 11.43
C LYS A 110 -8.59 -0.69 11.95
N ASN A 111 -8.02 0.51 12.12
CA ASN A 111 -8.74 1.71 12.55
C ASN A 111 -9.57 2.38 11.43
N GLY A 112 -9.53 1.85 10.21
CA GLY A 112 -10.15 2.49 9.05
C GLY A 112 -9.27 3.55 8.38
N ASP A 113 -8.00 3.63 8.76
CA ASP A 113 -7.02 4.48 8.10
C ASP A 113 -6.71 3.89 6.72
N LEU A 114 -6.77 4.72 5.68
CA LEU A 114 -6.56 4.33 4.29
C LEU A 114 -5.32 5.02 3.77
N HIS A 115 -4.36 4.24 3.29
CA HIS A 115 -3.16 4.72 2.62
C HIS A 115 -3.21 4.28 1.16
N LEU A 116 -2.95 5.22 0.24
CA LEU A 116 -2.93 4.96 -1.19
C LEU A 116 -1.58 5.37 -1.74
N MET A 117 -0.94 4.47 -2.50
CA MET A 117 0.26 4.77 -3.28
C MET A 117 -0.02 4.41 -4.73
N GLY A 118 0.29 5.31 -5.65
CA GLY A 118 0.09 5.06 -7.08
C GLY A 118 1.21 5.62 -7.94
N LYS A 119 1.42 5.03 -9.12
CA LYS A 119 2.39 5.55 -10.10
C LYS A 119 1.82 6.76 -10.85
N ILE A 120 2.60 7.83 -10.94
CA ILE A 120 2.25 9.03 -11.72
C ILE A 120 2.70 8.89 -13.19
N GLY A 121 3.65 8.01 -13.50
CA GLY A 121 4.15 7.77 -14.84
C GLY A 121 4.84 6.42 -14.98
N VAL A 122 5.81 6.32 -15.90
CA VAL A 122 6.70 5.17 -16.02
C VAL A 122 7.72 5.23 -14.88
N THR A 123 7.77 4.17 -14.07
CA THR A 123 8.78 3.99 -13.01
C THR A 123 9.90 3.10 -13.54
N ASN A 124 11.16 3.39 -13.19
CA ASN A 124 12.30 2.61 -13.62
C ASN A 124 12.69 1.60 -12.52
N PHE A 125 13.20 0.44 -12.91
CA PHE A 125 13.68 -0.57 -11.95
C PHE A 125 14.75 -0.03 -10.98
N HIS A 126 15.56 0.93 -11.42
CA HIS A 126 16.54 1.60 -10.56
C HIS A 126 15.92 2.37 -9.38
N ASP A 127 14.63 2.73 -9.46
CA ASP A 127 13.92 3.45 -8.40
C ASP A 127 13.77 2.58 -7.13
N SER A 128 13.61 1.25 -7.26
CA SER A 128 13.45 0.37 -6.09
C SER A 128 14.75 0.22 -5.30
N SER A 129 15.88 0.13 -6.01
CA SER A 129 17.22 0.12 -5.39
C SER A 129 17.55 1.44 -4.70
N ARG A 130 17.24 2.58 -5.36
CA ARG A 130 17.42 3.91 -4.77
C ARG A 130 16.53 4.10 -3.53
N MET A 131 15.28 3.62 -3.58
CA MET A 131 14.34 3.66 -2.47
C MET A 131 14.87 2.87 -1.28
N ALA A 132 15.33 1.64 -1.49
CA ALA A 132 15.88 0.80 -0.43
C ALA A 132 17.10 1.45 0.24
N ALA A 133 18.00 2.05 -0.56
CA ALA A 133 19.17 2.77 -0.04
C ALA A 133 18.77 3.99 0.80
N LEU A 134 17.83 4.81 0.31
CA LEU A 134 17.35 6.00 1.02
C LEU A 134 16.64 5.63 2.33
N PHE A 135 15.78 4.61 2.30
CA PHE A 135 15.09 4.10 3.47
C PHE A 135 16.07 3.61 4.53
N LYS A 136 17.03 2.77 4.13
CA LYS A 136 18.06 2.26 5.03
C LYS A 136 18.85 3.39 5.68
N LYS A 137 19.26 4.40 4.89
CA LYS A 137 19.99 5.56 5.40
C LYS A 137 19.19 6.32 6.47
N GLN A 138 17.95 6.70 6.16
CA GLN A 138 17.13 7.48 7.10
C GLN A 138 16.70 6.66 8.32
N LEU A 139 16.52 5.34 8.17
CA LEU A 139 16.23 4.47 9.31
C LEU A 139 17.43 4.37 10.25
N ILE A 140 18.66 4.22 9.73
CA ILE A 140 19.88 4.23 10.54
C ILE A 140 20.00 5.56 11.30
N GLU A 141 19.80 6.69 10.62
CA GLU A 141 19.82 8.02 11.25
C GLU A 141 18.78 8.16 12.38
N GLU A 142 17.60 7.55 12.26
CA GLU A 142 16.61 7.54 13.35
C GLU A 142 16.97 6.58 14.49
N ILE A 143 17.59 5.44 14.18
CA ILE A 143 17.97 4.42 15.16
C ILE A 143 19.17 4.89 16.00
N GLU A 144 20.18 5.47 15.38
CA GLU A 144 21.40 5.94 16.07
C GLU A 144 21.10 7.00 17.16
N ASN A 145 19.89 7.56 17.15
CA ASN A 145 19.46 8.60 18.07
C ASN A 145 18.48 8.11 19.16
N LYS A 146 18.07 6.82 19.19
CA LYS A 146 16.96 6.32 20.05
C LYS A 146 17.10 4.85 20.49
N GLU A 147 16.46 4.50 21.60
CA GLU A 147 16.29 3.10 22.03
C GLU A 147 15.25 2.34 21.16
N LEU A 148 15.46 1.04 20.95
CA LEU A 148 14.68 0.17 20.05
C LEU A 148 13.16 0.22 20.30
N ASP A 149 12.74 0.24 21.56
CA ASP A 149 11.31 0.26 21.92
C ASP A 149 10.64 1.60 21.58
N GLN A 150 11.41 2.70 21.59
CA GLN A 150 10.93 4.01 21.15
C GLN A 150 10.82 4.10 19.63
N ILE A 151 11.61 3.31 18.90
CA ILE A 151 11.59 3.26 17.44
C ILE A 151 10.31 2.57 16.96
N ILE A 152 9.90 1.45 17.57
CA ILE A 152 8.68 0.73 17.19
C ILE A 152 7.45 1.65 17.29
N GLN A 153 7.30 2.40 18.38
CA GLN A 153 6.18 3.34 18.54
C GLN A 153 6.25 4.53 17.57
N LYS A 154 7.43 4.86 17.05
CA LYS A 154 7.65 6.00 16.13
C LYS A 154 7.69 5.58 14.66
N ILE A 155 7.79 4.30 14.34
CA ILE A 155 7.89 3.78 12.97
C ILE A 155 6.69 4.22 12.13
N ASN A 156 5.46 4.10 12.63
CA ASN A 156 4.27 4.46 11.82
C ASN A 156 4.21 5.96 11.48
N PRO A 157 4.32 6.89 12.45
CA PRO A 157 4.44 8.32 12.15
C PRO A 157 5.62 8.64 11.22
N TRP A 158 6.75 7.95 11.40
CA TRP A 158 7.94 8.16 10.57
C TRP A 158 7.73 7.67 9.13
N LEU A 159 7.13 6.48 8.91
CA LEU A 159 6.80 5.95 7.59
C LEU A 159 5.88 6.92 6.84
N HIS A 160 4.84 7.43 7.51
CA HIS A 160 3.95 8.42 6.93
C HIS A 160 4.71 9.69 6.47
N LYS A 161 5.58 10.22 7.34
CA LYS A 161 6.43 11.37 7.01
C LYS A 161 7.38 11.05 5.85
N PHE A 162 8.03 9.89 5.88
CA PHE A 162 8.93 9.40 4.84
C PHE A 162 8.23 9.40 3.48
N TRP A 163 7.07 8.76 3.37
CA TRP A 163 6.33 8.67 2.10
C TRP A 163 5.81 10.03 1.62
N THR A 164 5.39 10.89 2.55
CA THR A 164 4.97 12.26 2.25
C THR A 164 6.10 13.08 1.61
N MET A 165 7.33 12.94 2.13
CA MET A 165 8.48 13.70 1.63
C MET A 165 9.10 13.12 0.36
N ASN A 166 9.08 11.79 0.20
CA ASN A 166 9.92 11.12 -0.80
C ASN A 166 9.14 10.50 -1.98
N SER A 167 7.82 10.30 -1.89
CA SER A 167 7.04 9.61 -2.95
C SER A 167 7.22 10.23 -4.34
N SER A 168 7.20 11.55 -4.45
CA SER A 168 7.39 12.27 -5.72
C SER A 168 8.77 12.02 -6.34
N SER A 169 9.81 11.83 -5.52
CA SER A 169 11.17 11.50 -5.98
C SER A 169 11.28 10.10 -6.61
N PHE A 170 10.22 9.29 -6.50
CA PHE A 170 10.10 7.97 -7.12
C PHE A 170 8.95 7.90 -8.14
N ASN A 171 8.45 9.06 -8.61
CA ASN A 171 7.28 9.16 -9.49
C ASN A 171 6.02 8.49 -8.91
N LEU A 172 5.88 8.53 -7.58
CA LEU A 172 4.72 8.03 -6.85
C LEU A 172 3.89 9.19 -6.30
N LYS A 173 2.58 8.98 -6.21
CA LYS A 173 1.64 9.81 -5.44
C LYS A 173 1.20 9.05 -4.21
N TYR A 174 1.18 9.76 -3.08
CA TYR A 174 0.80 9.22 -1.78
C TYR A 174 -0.38 10.01 -1.21
N SER A 175 -1.42 9.30 -0.77
CA SER A 175 -2.55 9.86 -0.03
C SER A 175 -2.77 9.09 1.26
N THR A 176 -3.15 9.78 2.33
CA THR A 176 -3.62 9.17 3.57
C THR A 176 -4.97 9.75 3.95
N LEU A 177 -5.86 8.91 4.47
CA LEU A 177 -7.14 9.30 5.04
C LEU A 177 -7.31 8.57 6.37
N ARG A 178 -7.80 9.25 7.41
CA ARG A 178 -7.92 8.65 8.75
C ARG A 178 -9.36 8.29 9.07
N GLY A 179 -9.60 7.07 9.55
CA GLY A 179 -10.91 6.60 9.99
C GLY A 179 -12.05 6.72 8.96
N VAL A 180 -11.77 6.43 7.68
CA VAL A 180 -12.75 6.63 6.58
C VAL A 180 -13.42 5.34 6.10
N ILE A 181 -12.91 4.17 6.48
CA ILE A 181 -13.48 2.83 6.22
C ILE A 181 -13.97 2.25 7.53
#